data_AF-A0A413CYS4-F1
#
_entry.id   AF-A0A413CYS4-F1
#
_cell.length_a   1.000
_cell.length_b   1.000
_cell.length_c   1.000
_cell.angle_alpha   90.00
_cell.angle_beta   90.00
_cell.angle_gamma   90.00
#
_symmetry.space_group_name_H-M   'P 1'
#
loop_
_entity.id
_entity.type
_entity.pdbx_description
1 polymer ?
#
loop_
_entity_poly.entity_id
_entity_poly.type
_entity_poly.pdbx_seq_one_letter_code
_entity_poly.pdbx_strand_id
1 'polypeptide(L)' 'MPQYKEYVENFKWAFERGCSWSNMGGVEGSLDDGLTKFKDNFNPTINEFIGEFDIPFYPFMYRLTQKAYKILKSKHM' A
#
# COMPACT_ATOMS: atom_id res chain seq x y z
N MET A 1 -14.06 16.65 -7.93
CA MET A 1 -13.96 15.30 -8.49
C MET A 1 -14.71 14.32 -7.60
N PRO A 2 -15.48 13.37 -8.15
CA PRO A 2 -16.28 12.41 -7.37
C PRO A 2 -15.48 11.66 -6.29
N GLN A 3 -14.25 11.27 -6.62
CA GLN A 3 -13.35 10.51 -5.74
C GLN A 3 -12.98 11.30 -4.47
N TYR A 4 -12.78 12.62 -4.55
CA TYR A 4 -12.51 13.43 -3.37
C TYR A 4 -13.67 13.44 -2.39
N LYS A 5 -14.91 13.52 -2.92
CA LYS A 5 -16.11 13.48 -2.09
C LYS A 5 -16.25 12.12 -1.41
N GLU A 6 -16.00 11.05 -2.14
CA GLU A 6 -16.05 9.68 -1.60
C GLU A 6 -15.09 9.50 -0.41
N TYR A 7 -13.82 9.90 -0.53
CA TYR A 7 -12.86 9.78 0.57
C TYR A 7 -13.29 10.60 1.79
N VAL A 8 -13.71 11.85 1.60
CA VAL A 8 -14.15 12.71 2.72
C VAL A 8 -15.37 12.11 3.44
N GLU A 9 -16.36 11.61 2.70
CA GLU A 9 -17.54 10.98 3.30
C GLU A 9 -17.19 9.66 4.00
N ASN A 10 -16.27 8.86 3.46
CA ASN A 10 -15.77 7.66 4.13
C ASN A 10 -15.05 7.98 5.44
N PHE A 11 -14.22 9.04 5.46
CA PHE A 11 -13.54 9.48 6.68
C PHE A 11 -14.54 9.91 7.75
N LYS A 12 -15.51 10.75 7.39
CA LYS A 12 -16.59 11.16 8.31
C LYS A 12 -17.34 9.97 8.86
N TRP A 13 -17.78 9.06 7.98
CA TRP A 13 -18.51 7.86 8.34
C TRP A 13 -17.74 6.99 9.35
N ALA A 14 -16.42 6.87 9.18
CA ALA A 14 -15.54 6.11 10.07
C ALA A 14 -15.40 6.79 11.45
N PHE A 15 -15.13 8.09 11.48
CA PHE A 15 -14.99 8.83 12.74
C PHE A 15 -16.30 8.91 13.52
N GLU A 16 -17.44 9.07 12.84
CA GLU A 16 -18.78 9.05 13.46
C GLU A 16 -19.10 7.70 14.13
N ARG A 17 -18.47 6.61 13.68
CA ARG A 17 -18.60 5.26 14.25
C ARG A 17 -17.57 4.94 15.32
N GLY A 18 -16.75 5.92 15.70
CA GLY A 18 -15.72 5.77 16.72
C GLY A 18 -14.43 5.12 16.23
N CYS A 19 -14.19 5.03 14.91
CA CYS A 19 -12.88 4.61 14.40
C CYS A 19 -11.83 5.70 14.69
N SER A 20 -10.64 5.30 15.15
CA SER A 20 -9.54 6.25 15.43
C SER A 20 -8.75 6.65 14.18
N TRP A 21 -8.87 5.88 13.10
CA TRP A 21 -8.15 6.09 11.85
C TRP A 21 -8.96 5.56 10.66
N SER A 22 -8.66 6.08 9.47
CA SER A 22 -9.15 5.59 8.17
C SER A 22 -7.98 5.52 7.21
N ASN A 23 -7.86 4.45 6.42
CA ASN A 23 -6.76 4.27 5.47
C ASN A 23 -7.18 4.63 4.04
N MET A 24 -6.17 4.91 3.20
CA MET A 24 -6.34 5.14 1.76
C MET A 24 -5.59 4.08 0.92
N GLY A 25 -5.13 2.99 1.55
CA GLY A 25 -4.25 1.99 0.94
C GLY A 25 -2.81 2.48 0.71
N GLY A 26 -2.02 1.68 -0.01
CA GLY A 26 -0.59 1.92 -0.22
C GLY A 26 -0.25 3.08 -1.17
N VAL A 27 0.93 3.67 -0.98
CA VAL A 27 1.57 4.62 -1.90
C VAL A 27 2.85 4.00 -2.45
N GLU A 28 3.33 4.51 -3.58
CA GLU A 28 4.64 4.13 -4.07
C GLU A 28 5.73 4.68 -3.13
N GLY A 29 6.75 3.87 -2.84
CA GLY A 29 7.81 4.23 -1.90
C GLY A 29 8.69 5.41 -2.36
N SER A 30 8.68 5.74 -3.65
CA SER A 30 9.39 6.91 -4.21
C SER A 30 8.70 8.24 -3.88
N LEU A 31 7.43 8.20 -3.45
CA LEU A 31 6.57 9.34 -3.12
C LEU A 31 6.40 10.43 -4.22
N ASP A 32 6.95 10.22 -5.42
CA ASP A 32 6.87 11.19 -6.53
C ASP A 32 5.73 10.91 -7.52
N ASP A 33 5.00 9.81 -7.33
CA ASP A 33 3.89 9.44 -8.20
C ASP A 33 2.63 10.33 -8.01
N GLY A 34 1.82 10.43 -9.06
CA GLY A 34 0.54 11.14 -9.06
C GLY A 34 -0.44 10.60 -8.00
N LEU A 35 -0.35 9.31 -7.64
CA LEU A 35 -1.17 8.73 -6.57
C LEU A 35 -0.80 9.31 -5.20
N THR A 36 0.49 9.50 -4.94
CA THR A 36 0.97 10.11 -3.70
C THR A 36 0.50 11.56 -3.61
N LYS A 37 0.64 12.34 -4.71
CA LYS A 37 0.17 13.72 -4.80
C LYS A 37 -1.34 13.84 -4.58
N PHE A 38 -2.15 12.90 -5.09
CA PHE A 38 -3.59 12.87 -4.83
C PHE A 38 -3.88 12.68 -3.34
N LYS A 39 -3.23 11.70 -2.71
CA LYS A 39 -3.43 11.34 -1.30
C LYS A 39 -2.95 12.44 -0.35
N ASP A 40 -1.90 13.17 -0.70
CA ASP A 40 -1.33 14.25 0.10
C ASP A 40 -2.33 15.39 0.37
N ASN A 41 -3.29 15.61 -0.52
CA ASN A 41 -4.35 16.62 -0.34
C ASN A 41 -5.26 16.38 0.87
N PHE A 42 -5.24 15.18 1.46
CA PHE A 42 -6.03 14.84 2.65
C PHE A 42 -5.23 14.92 3.95
N ASN A 43 -4.00 15.46 3.91
CA ASN A 43 -3.06 15.53 5.03
C ASN A 43 -2.85 14.16 5.73
N PRO A 44 -2.46 13.10 5.00
CA PRO A 44 -2.34 11.76 5.55
C PRO A 44 -1.08 11.56 6.39
N THR A 45 -1.10 10.55 7.25
CA THR A 45 0.12 10.00 7.86
C THR A 45 0.55 8.75 7.11
N ILE A 46 1.76 8.78 6.55
CA ILE A 46 2.35 7.62 5.86
C ILE A 46 2.89 6.66 6.91
N ASN A 47 2.37 5.43 6.92
CA ASN A 47 2.83 4.36 7.79
C ASN A 47 3.62 3.35 6.97
N GLU A 48 4.92 3.25 7.22
CA GLU A 48 5.77 2.21 6.63
C GLU A 48 5.73 0.97 7.54
N PHE A 49 5.26 -0.15 6.98
CA PHE A 49 5.22 -1.42 7.70
C PHE A 49 6.55 -2.16 7.56
N ILE A 50 6.82 -3.07 8.50
CA ILE A 50 8.01 -3.93 8.54
C ILE A 50 8.18 -4.84 7.31
N GLY A 51 7.19 -4.89 6.42
CA GLY A 51 7.20 -5.67 5.20
C GLY A 51 6.80 -7.12 5.41
N GLU A 52 7.23 -7.96 4.47
CA GLU A 52 6.87 -9.37 4.40
C GLU A 52 7.98 -10.25 4.99
N PHE A 53 7.60 -11.26 5.78
CA PHE A 53 8.51 -12.24 6.35
C PHE A 53 8.13 -13.63 5.87
N ASP A 54 9.09 -14.32 5.26
CA ASP A 54 8.90 -15.67 4.76
C ASP A 54 9.54 -16.71 5.69
N ILE A 55 8.79 -17.75 6.05
CA ILE A 55 9.30 -18.93 6.78
C ILE A 55 9.31 -20.14 5.83
N PRO A 56 10.43 -20.42 5.15
CA PRO A 56 10.46 -21.46 4.13
C PRO A 56 10.53 -22.87 4.72
N PHE A 57 9.45 -23.65 4.58
CA PHE A 57 9.43 -25.06 4.97
C PHE A 57 10.31 -25.94 4.05
N TYR A 58 10.42 -25.58 2.76
CA TYR A 58 11.30 -26.23 1.78
C TYR A 58 12.31 -25.23 1.20
N PRO A 59 13.51 -25.08 1.81
CA PRO A 59 14.47 -24.04 1.44
C PRO A 59 14.98 -24.11 -0.01
N PHE A 60 14.99 -25.29 -0.62
CA PHE A 60 15.40 -25.43 -2.02
C PHE A 60 14.34 -24.89 -2.98
N MET A 61 13.08 -25.29 -2.82
CA MET A 61 11.98 -24.80 -3.66
C MET A 61 11.79 -23.30 -3.50
N TYR A 62 11.85 -22.80 -2.26
CA TYR A 62 11.73 -21.37 -1.99
C TYR A 62 12.80 -20.54 -2.74
N ARG A 63 14.04 -21.02 -2.81
CA ARG A 63 15.10 -20.33 -3.58
C ARG A 63 14.80 -20.31 -5.08
N LEU A 64 14.23 -21.38 -5.63
CA LEU A 64 13.85 -21.44 -7.04
C LEU A 64 12.70 -20.49 -7.35
N THR A 65 11.65 -20.49 -6.53
CA THR A 65 10.49 -19.61 -6.71
C THR A 65 10.87 -18.14 -6.55
N GLN A 66 11.70 -17.80 -5.56
CA GLN A 66 12.20 -16.43 -5.38
C GLN A 66 13.05 -15.95 -6.56
N LYS A 67 13.88 -16.82 -7.15
CA LYS A 67 14.62 -16.48 -8.38
C LYS A 67 13.67 -16.25 -9.56
N ALA A 68 12.69 -17.13 -9.76
CA ALA A 68 11.70 -16.99 -10.83
C ALA A 68 10.88 -15.70 -10.66
N TYR A 69 10.44 -15.40 -9.43
CA TYR A 69 9.72 -14.18 -9.09
C TYR A 69 10.54 -12.92 -9.41
N LYS A 70 11.83 -12.88 -9.02
CA LYS A 70 12.72 -11.76 -9.35
C LYS A 70 12.86 -11.53 -10.86
N ILE A 71 12.97 -12.61 -11.64
CA ILE A 71 13.05 -12.53 -13.11
C ILE A 71 11.74 -11.97 -13.70
N LEU A 72 10.59 -12.45 -13.22
CA LEU A 72 9.29 -11.97 -13.69
C LEU A 72 9.07 -10.49 -13.36
N LYS A 73 9.41 -10.08 -12.13
CA LYS A 73 9.30 -8.69 -11.68
C LYS A 73 10.22 -7.75 -12.47
N SER A 74 11.44 -8.19 -12.77
CA SER A 74 12.39 -7.42 -13.60
C SER A 74 11.93 -7.24 -15.06
N LYS A 75 11.01 -8.07 -15.57
CA LYS A 75 10.46 -7.93 -16.92
C LYS A 75 9.21 -7.05 -16.99
N HIS A 76 8.56 -6.81 -15.86
CA HIS A 76 7.33 -6.01 -15.75
C HIS A 76 7.59 -4.59 -15.23
N MET A 77 8.83 -4.28 -14.87
CA MET A 77 9.30 -2.89 -14.64
C MET A 77 9.91 -2.34 -15.92
#